data_AF-A0A5S5B6H4-F1
#
_entry.id   AF-A0A5S5B6H4-F1
#
_cell.length_a   1.000
_cell.length_b   1.000
_cell.length_c   1.000
_cell.angle_alpha   90.00
_cell.angle_beta   90.00
_cell.angle_gamma   90.00
#
_symmetry.space_group_name_H-M   'P 1'
#
loop_
_entity.id
_entity.type
_entity.pdbx_description
1 polymer ?
#
loop_
_entity_poly.entity_id
_entity_poly.type
_entity_poly.pdbx_seq_one_letter_code
_entity_poly.pdbx_strand_id
1 'polypeptide(L)'
;MKKEIQAEPRDKTRRNMSAAQHVMSPELLSASVITACHKLDNSDIAGYVTELKQQANSIHANDMSRPETMLIAQAHALDGLFARLANRAFSVSSLDVMERYMRLALKAQNQTRTTLQTLAELKAPKQVAFVRQANIGNQVQVNNGTVPTRAREFETSQTNYWRLHMANGWTPERRARQAELIQQWKPWEQSTGPASAEGKTRASRNAWKGGIRPQLRELRQLLRNQEQLLRDLQ
;
A
#
# COMPACT_ATOMS: atom_id res chain seq x y z
N MET A 1 77.15 -18.27 15.27
CA MET A 1 75.96 -18.35 14.39
C MET A 1 74.81 -17.59 15.04
N LYS A 2 74.48 -16.40 14.53
CA LYS A 2 73.35 -15.59 14.99
C LYS A 2 72.08 -16.13 14.29
N LYS A 3 71.02 -16.44 15.04
CA LYS A 3 69.70 -16.78 14.50
C LYS A 3 68.94 -15.47 14.22
N GLU A 4 68.80 -15.14 12.95
CA GLU A 4 67.89 -14.10 12.47
C GLU A 4 66.46 -14.65 12.51
N ILE A 5 65.64 -14.11 13.40
CA ILE A 5 64.19 -14.34 13.43
C ILE A 5 63.58 -13.27 12.52
N GLN A 6 63.25 -13.64 11.29
CA GLN A 6 62.46 -12.80 10.40
C GLN A 6 61.02 -12.73 10.94
N ALA A 7 60.63 -11.56 11.45
CA ALA A 7 59.27 -11.26 11.86
C ALA A 7 58.43 -10.91 10.62
N GLU A 8 57.50 -11.80 10.27
CA GLU A 8 56.47 -11.63 9.24
C GLU A 8 55.41 -10.59 9.72
N PRO A 9 54.96 -9.63 8.89
CA PRO A 9 54.08 -8.55 9.35
C PRO A 9 52.60 -9.01 9.36
N ARG A 10 52.22 -9.78 10.38
CA ARG A 10 50.82 -10.18 10.61
C ARG A 10 50.09 -9.25 11.59
N ASP A 11 49.66 -8.04 11.19
CA ASP A 11 48.59 -7.37 11.98
C ASP A 11 47.85 -6.15 11.38
N LYS A 12 48.05 -5.75 10.11
CA LYS A 12 47.36 -4.54 9.58
C LYS A 12 46.00 -4.84 8.94
N THR A 13 45.83 -6.01 8.32
CA THR A 13 44.62 -6.35 7.55
C THR A 13 43.45 -6.79 8.43
N ARG A 14 43.70 -7.42 9.59
CA ARG A 14 42.65 -7.85 10.55
C ARG A 14 42.01 -6.67 11.30
N ARG A 15 42.79 -5.64 11.65
CA ARG A 15 42.28 -4.42 12.31
C ARG A 15 41.37 -3.58 11.40
N ASN A 16 41.68 -3.53 10.10
CA ASN A 16 40.86 -2.76 9.16
C ASN A 16 39.55 -3.46 8.80
N MET A 17 39.50 -4.80 8.78
CA MET A 17 38.24 -5.54 8.61
C MET A 17 37.30 -5.39 9.81
N SER A 18 37.81 -5.31 11.04
CA SER A 18 36.94 -5.08 12.21
C SER A 18 36.35 -3.67 12.20
N ALA A 19 37.15 -2.64 11.86
CA ALA A 19 36.68 -1.26 11.77
C ALA A 19 35.59 -1.10 10.70
N ALA A 20 35.79 -1.65 9.49
CA ALA A 20 34.80 -1.57 8.43
C ALA A 20 33.50 -2.33 8.78
N GLN A 21 33.60 -3.51 9.40
CA GLN A 21 32.43 -4.27 9.88
C GLN A 21 31.68 -3.54 11.01
N HIS A 22 32.40 -2.85 11.90
CA HIS A 22 31.78 -2.05 12.96
C HIS A 22 31.09 -0.81 12.39
N VAL A 23 31.72 -0.10 11.44
CA VAL A 23 31.14 1.06 10.75
C VAL A 23 29.86 0.69 10.00
N MET A 24 29.83 -0.51 9.41
CA MET A 24 28.67 -1.02 8.66
C MET A 24 27.64 -1.75 9.53
N SER A 25 27.81 -1.78 10.86
CA SER A 25 26.82 -2.41 11.73
C SER A 25 25.50 -1.63 11.71
N PRO A 26 24.35 -2.28 11.49
CA PRO A 26 23.05 -1.61 11.47
C PRO A 26 22.76 -0.80 12.73
N GLU A 27 23.27 -1.25 13.88
CA GLU A 27 23.10 -0.62 15.18
C GLU A 27 23.88 0.69 15.29
N LEU A 28 25.11 0.76 14.77
CA LEU A 28 25.90 1.99 14.77
C LEU A 28 25.30 3.05 13.84
N LEU A 29 24.84 2.65 12.67
CA LEU A 29 24.14 3.54 11.75
C LEU A 29 22.85 4.09 12.40
N SER A 30 22.06 3.21 13.02
CA SER A 30 20.83 3.61 13.71
C SER A 30 21.10 4.52 14.91
N ALA A 31 22.10 4.20 15.74
CA ALA A 31 22.52 5.02 16.87
C ALA A 31 22.95 6.43 16.41
N SER A 32 23.74 6.52 15.34
CA SER A 32 24.19 7.80 14.78
C SER A 32 23.01 8.67 14.33
N VAL A 33 22.01 8.07 13.68
CA VAL A 33 20.79 8.77 13.27
C VAL A 33 19.96 9.20 14.49
N ILE A 34 19.82 8.35 15.51
CA ILE A 34 19.10 8.68 16.75
C ILE A 34 19.76 9.87 17.44
N THR A 35 21.08 9.87 17.61
CA THR A 35 21.84 10.98 18.21
C THR A 35 21.63 12.27 17.43
N ALA A 36 21.64 12.21 16.09
CA ALA A 36 21.39 13.37 15.24
C ALA A 36 19.94 13.89 15.36
N CYS A 37 18.94 13.01 15.38
CA CYS A 37 17.52 13.37 15.47
C CYS A 37 17.16 13.99 16.84
N HIS A 38 17.79 13.51 17.90
CA HIS A 38 17.51 13.95 19.27
C HIS A 38 18.48 15.02 19.80
N LYS A 39 19.45 15.46 18.98
CA LYS A 39 20.52 16.42 19.36
C LYS A 39 21.26 16.01 20.64
N LEU A 40 21.60 14.73 20.73
CA LEU A 40 22.31 14.17 21.88
C LEU A 40 23.82 14.27 21.68
N ASP A 41 24.59 14.13 22.76
CA ASP A 41 26.04 14.14 22.69
C ASP A 41 26.57 12.87 22.00
N ASN A 42 27.59 13.05 21.16
CA ASN A 42 28.22 11.93 20.44
C ASN A 42 28.92 10.93 21.37
N SER A 43 29.19 11.31 22.63
CA SER A 43 29.72 10.42 23.66
C SER A 43 28.78 9.25 23.96
N ASP A 44 27.48 9.41 23.72
CA ASP A 44 26.46 8.44 24.11
C ASP A 44 26.20 7.40 23.02
N ILE A 45 26.78 7.59 21.81
CA ILE A 45 26.60 6.69 20.66
C ILE A 45 26.95 5.25 21.04
N ALA A 46 28.03 5.02 21.80
CA ALA A 46 28.42 3.69 22.24
C ALA A 46 27.38 3.03 23.15
N GLY A 47 26.72 3.82 24.01
CA GLY A 47 25.61 3.36 24.84
C GLY A 47 24.40 2.95 23.99
N TYR A 48 24.02 3.79 23.03
CA TYR A 48 22.93 3.47 22.09
C TYR A 48 23.20 2.24 21.24
N VAL A 49 24.43 2.05 20.76
CA VAL A 49 24.82 0.84 20.03
C VAL A 49 24.65 -0.41 20.90
N THR A 50 25.07 -0.33 22.16
CA THR A 50 24.95 -1.45 23.10
C THR A 50 23.49 -1.79 23.36
N GLU A 51 22.66 -0.77 23.59
CA GLU A 51 21.22 -0.92 23.80
C GLU A 51 20.50 -1.48 22.56
N LEU A 52 20.81 -0.98 21.37
CA LEU A 52 20.24 -1.50 20.11
C LEU A 52 20.62 -2.95 19.86
N LYS A 53 21.86 -3.34 20.16
CA LYS A 53 22.31 -4.74 20.09
C LYS A 53 21.54 -5.62 21.08
N GLN A 54 21.34 -5.14 22.31
CA GLN A 54 20.56 -5.87 23.31
C GLN A 54 19.12 -6.08 22.84
N GLN A 55 18.48 -5.05 22.30
CA GLN A 55 17.11 -5.14 21.78
C GLN A 55 17.00 -6.10 20.59
N ALA A 56 17.97 -6.09 19.67
CA ALA A 56 18.01 -7.03 18.55
C ALA A 56 18.15 -8.47 19.06
N ASN A 57 19.04 -8.70 20.04
CA ASN A 57 19.23 -10.02 20.66
C ASN A 57 17.97 -10.51 21.40
N SER A 58 17.22 -9.63 22.08
CA SER A 58 15.94 -9.98 22.71
C SER A 58 14.93 -10.51 21.68
N ILE A 59 14.83 -9.84 20.52
CA ILE A 59 13.95 -10.31 19.43
C ILE A 59 14.42 -11.67 18.90
N HIS A 60 15.72 -11.86 18.73
CA HIS A 60 16.28 -13.18 18.35
C HIS A 60 16.02 -14.27 19.41
N ALA A 61 15.89 -13.89 20.68
CA ALA A 61 15.47 -14.76 21.77
C ALA A 61 13.94 -14.95 21.88
N ASN A 62 13.19 -14.52 20.86
CA ASN A 62 11.73 -14.62 20.78
C ASN A 62 10.98 -13.78 21.83
N ASP A 63 11.62 -12.73 22.37
CA ASP A 63 10.99 -11.74 23.24
C ASP A 63 10.39 -10.59 22.42
N MET A 64 9.06 -10.52 22.41
CA MET A 64 8.28 -9.50 21.70
C MET A 64 7.74 -8.40 22.62
N SER A 65 8.07 -8.42 23.92
CA SER A 65 7.50 -7.50 24.93
C SER A 65 7.70 -6.02 24.57
N ARG A 66 8.89 -5.64 24.10
CA ARG A 66 9.22 -4.26 23.75
C ARG A 66 8.50 -3.78 22.47
N PRO A 67 8.56 -4.48 21.32
CA PRO A 67 7.75 -4.13 20.15
C PRO A 67 6.24 -4.05 20.44
N GLU A 68 5.70 -4.97 21.26
CA GLU A 68 4.29 -4.94 21.67
C GLU A 68 3.95 -3.66 22.44
N THR A 69 4.75 -3.35 23.47
CA THR A 69 4.59 -2.14 24.28
C THR A 69 4.68 -0.89 23.41
N MET A 70 5.64 -0.85 22.47
CA MET A 70 5.82 0.25 21.54
C MET A 70 4.59 0.45 20.64
N LEU A 71 4.08 -0.62 20.02
CA LEU A 71 2.91 -0.52 19.13
C LEU A 71 1.63 -0.15 19.89
N ILE A 72 1.45 -0.65 21.13
CA ILE A 72 0.32 -0.27 21.99
C ILE A 72 0.42 1.22 22.36
N ALA A 73 1.60 1.69 22.78
CA ALA A 73 1.82 3.11 23.09
C ALA A 73 1.56 4.01 21.87
N GLN A 74 2.01 3.60 20.68
CA GLN A 74 1.73 4.31 19.43
C GLN A 74 0.24 4.34 19.10
N ALA A 75 -0.49 3.23 19.30
CA ALA A 75 -1.93 3.17 19.09
C ALA A 75 -2.67 4.16 20.01
N HIS A 76 -2.30 4.22 21.29
CA HIS A 76 -2.87 5.21 22.22
C HIS A 76 -2.54 6.66 21.85
N ALA A 77 -1.31 6.94 21.39
CA ALA A 77 -0.95 8.28 20.94
C ALA A 77 -1.78 8.72 19.72
N LEU A 78 -1.98 7.83 18.76
CA LEU A 78 -2.81 8.08 17.57
C LEU A 78 -4.29 8.26 17.91
N ASP A 79 -4.82 7.49 18.87
CA ASP A 79 -6.19 7.65 19.38
C ASP A 79 -6.37 9.02 20.07
N GLY A 80 -5.40 9.43 20.88
CA GLY A 80 -5.36 10.77 21.47
C GLY A 80 -5.30 11.89 20.41
N LEU A 81 -4.54 11.70 19.33
CA LEU A 81 -4.52 12.64 18.20
C LEU A 81 -5.87 12.69 17.47
N PHE A 82 -6.51 11.54 17.24
CA PHE A 82 -7.85 11.49 16.66
C PHE A 82 -8.85 12.31 17.51
N ALA A 83 -8.90 12.06 18.82
CA ALA A 83 -9.81 12.76 19.72
C ALA A 83 -9.57 14.28 19.71
N ARG A 84 -8.30 14.72 19.77
CA ARG A 84 -7.96 16.15 19.73
C ARG A 84 -8.33 16.81 18.40
N LEU A 85 -8.04 16.16 17.27
CA LEU A 85 -8.32 16.70 15.95
C LEU A 85 -9.84 16.72 15.66
N ALA A 86 -10.58 15.69 16.08
CA ALA A 86 -12.03 15.63 15.96
C ALA A 86 -12.73 16.72 16.80
N ASN A 87 -12.34 16.87 18.07
CA ASN A 87 -12.85 17.95 18.92
C ASN A 87 -12.54 19.33 18.33
N ARG A 88 -11.34 19.52 17.77
CA ARG A 88 -11.00 20.78 17.09
C ARG A 88 -11.88 21.00 15.86
N ALA A 89 -12.14 19.97 15.06
CA ALA A 89 -13.00 20.06 13.89
C ALA A 89 -14.42 20.54 14.26
N PHE A 90 -15.02 19.99 15.32
CA PHE A 90 -16.35 20.42 15.79
C PHE A 90 -16.39 21.83 16.40
N SER A 91 -15.25 22.35 16.86
CA SER A 91 -15.15 23.70 17.42
C SER A 91 -15.01 24.81 16.38
N VAL A 92 -14.78 24.48 15.09
CA VAL A 92 -14.50 25.45 14.04
C VAL A 92 -15.73 25.67 13.16
N SER A 93 -16.09 26.93 12.93
CA SER A 93 -17.26 27.31 12.11
C SER A 93 -17.00 27.23 10.60
N SER A 94 -15.74 27.31 10.16
CA SER A 94 -15.37 27.18 8.75
C SER A 94 -15.39 25.72 8.31
N LEU A 95 -16.22 25.41 7.32
CA LEU A 95 -16.33 24.06 6.76
C LEU A 95 -14.99 23.57 6.18
N ASP A 96 -14.23 24.44 5.52
CA ASP A 96 -12.94 24.08 4.91
C ASP A 96 -11.91 23.64 5.96
N VAL A 97 -11.86 24.34 7.09
CA VAL A 97 -10.92 24.04 8.19
C VAL A 97 -11.40 22.80 8.96
N MET A 98 -12.71 22.67 9.18
CA MET A 98 -13.32 21.47 9.76
C MET A 98 -12.98 20.23 8.92
N GLU A 99 -13.11 20.29 7.59
CA GLU A 99 -12.80 19.18 6.69
C GLU A 99 -11.31 18.76 6.82
N ARG A 100 -10.39 19.73 6.88
CA ARG A 100 -8.95 19.45 7.03
C ARG A 100 -8.65 18.74 8.35
N TYR A 101 -9.19 19.23 9.47
CA TYR A 101 -9.01 18.58 10.77
C TYR A 101 -9.64 17.19 10.79
N MET A 102 -10.85 17.03 10.24
CA MET A 102 -11.54 15.74 10.20
C MET A 102 -10.77 14.73 9.33
N ARG A 103 -10.22 15.15 8.18
CA ARG A 103 -9.38 14.29 7.32
C ARG A 103 -8.13 13.79 8.04
N LEU A 104 -7.46 14.67 8.80
CA LEU A 104 -6.31 14.27 9.62
C LEU A 104 -6.72 13.35 10.77
N ALA A 105 -7.85 13.61 11.42
CA ALA A 105 -8.39 12.77 12.49
C ALA A 105 -8.67 11.34 11.98
N LEU A 106 -9.43 11.21 10.89
CA LEU A 106 -9.75 9.91 10.28
C LEU A 106 -8.48 9.19 9.78
N LYS A 107 -7.46 9.92 9.34
CA LYS A 107 -6.16 9.34 9.02
C LYS A 107 -5.46 8.77 10.27
N ALA A 108 -5.46 9.50 11.38
CA ALA A 108 -4.92 9.00 12.66
C ALA A 108 -5.66 7.74 13.12
N GLN A 109 -7.00 7.73 13.07
CA GLN A 109 -7.83 6.57 13.39
C GLN A 109 -7.49 5.34 12.51
N ASN A 110 -7.37 5.53 11.20
CA ASN A 110 -7.00 4.44 10.29
C ASN A 110 -5.57 3.92 10.55
N GLN A 111 -4.66 4.80 10.97
CA GLN A 111 -3.31 4.39 11.40
C GLN A 111 -3.36 3.58 12.70
N THR A 112 -4.18 3.96 13.70
CA THR A 112 -4.38 3.17 14.92
C THR A 112 -4.82 1.74 14.60
N ARG A 113 -5.81 1.59 13.71
CA ARG A 113 -6.26 0.27 13.23
C ARG A 113 -5.12 -0.53 12.61
N THR A 114 -4.29 0.12 11.79
CA THR A 114 -3.16 -0.52 11.12
C THR A 114 -2.12 -0.98 12.14
N THR A 115 -1.79 -0.16 13.15
CA THR A 115 -0.87 -0.51 14.25
C THR A 115 -1.36 -1.72 15.05
N LEU A 116 -2.65 -1.75 15.42
CA LEU A 116 -3.24 -2.89 16.13
C LEU A 116 -3.31 -4.15 15.26
N GLN A 117 -3.53 -4.00 13.95
CA GLN A 117 -3.47 -5.11 13.02
C GLN A 117 -2.04 -5.69 12.93
N THR A 118 -1.02 -4.83 12.84
CA THR A 118 0.40 -5.27 12.87
C THR A 118 0.71 -6.01 14.17
N LEU A 119 0.24 -5.53 15.32
CA LEU A 119 0.41 -6.21 16.60
C LEU A 119 -0.25 -7.60 16.61
N ALA A 120 -1.48 -7.72 16.09
CA ALA A 120 -2.17 -8.99 15.98
C ALA A 120 -1.44 -9.97 15.04
N GLU A 121 -0.92 -9.46 13.91
CA GLU A 121 -0.15 -10.26 12.93
C GLU A 121 1.20 -10.70 13.49
N LEU A 122 1.82 -9.91 14.37
CA LEU A 122 3.05 -10.31 15.09
C LEU A 122 2.77 -11.40 16.12
N LYS A 123 1.65 -11.33 16.86
CA LYS A 123 1.28 -12.33 17.88
C LYS A 123 0.81 -13.65 17.30
N ALA A 124 0.06 -13.57 16.22
CA ALA A 124 -0.49 -14.73 15.52
C ALA A 124 -0.28 -14.50 14.02
N PRO A 125 0.90 -14.88 13.48
CA PRO A 125 1.16 -14.73 12.06
C PRO A 125 0.08 -15.51 11.32
N LYS A 126 -0.66 -14.80 10.46
CA LYS A 126 -1.65 -15.43 9.60
C LYS A 126 -0.91 -16.51 8.83
N GLN A 127 -1.32 -17.76 9.01
CA GLN A 127 -0.90 -18.83 8.13
C GLN A 127 -1.43 -18.45 6.76
N VAL A 128 -0.56 -17.90 5.92
CA VAL A 128 -0.87 -17.71 4.51
C VAL A 128 -0.94 -19.12 3.96
N ALA A 129 -2.14 -19.69 3.94
CA ALA A 129 -2.44 -20.76 3.03
C ALA A 129 -2.07 -20.19 1.66
N PHE A 130 -0.99 -20.70 1.06
CA PHE A 130 -0.61 -20.40 -0.30
C PHE A 130 -1.71 -20.94 -1.21
N VAL A 131 -2.85 -20.24 -1.26
CA VAL A 131 -3.81 -20.39 -2.33
C VAL A 131 -3.07 -19.79 -3.51
N ARG A 132 -2.51 -20.65 -4.35
CA ARG A 132 -2.02 -20.28 -5.68
C ARG A 132 -3.09 -19.40 -6.27
N GLN A 133 -2.83 -18.10 -6.36
CA GLN A 133 -3.77 -17.15 -6.91
C GLN A 133 -4.09 -17.64 -8.31
N ALA A 134 -5.30 -18.21 -8.48
CA ALA A 134 -5.88 -18.27 -9.79
C ALA A 134 -6.00 -16.82 -10.22
N ASN A 135 -5.31 -16.46 -11.31
CA ASN A 135 -5.45 -15.15 -11.94
C ASN A 135 -6.94 -14.93 -12.26
N ILE A 136 -7.69 -14.35 -11.32
CA ILE A 136 -9.00 -13.78 -11.57
C ILE A 136 -8.69 -12.45 -12.25
N GLY A 137 -8.35 -12.54 -13.54
CA GLY A 137 -8.16 -11.39 -14.39
C GLY A 137 -9.45 -10.57 -14.35
N ASN A 138 -9.36 -9.34 -13.85
CA ASN A 138 -10.31 -8.32 -14.22
C ASN A 138 -10.26 -8.21 -15.74
N GLN A 139 -11.29 -8.73 -16.39
CA GLN A 139 -11.57 -8.60 -17.82
C GLN A 139 -11.60 -7.11 -18.22
N VAL A 140 -10.47 -6.59 -18.68
CA VAL A 140 -10.42 -5.32 -19.43
C VAL A 140 -10.90 -5.63 -20.83
N GLN A 141 -12.18 -5.34 -21.09
CA GLN A 141 -12.74 -5.43 -22.44
C GLN A 141 -12.24 -4.25 -23.28
N VAL A 142 -11.42 -4.53 -24.28
CA VAL A 142 -11.20 -3.63 -25.41
C VAL A 142 -12.22 -3.97 -26.49
N ASN A 143 -13.25 -3.15 -26.64
CA ASN A 143 -14.27 -3.29 -27.67
C ASN A 143 -13.75 -2.75 -29.02
N ASN A 144 -13.14 -3.60 -29.85
CA ASN A 144 -12.84 -3.27 -31.25
C ASN A 144 -14.02 -3.67 -32.17
N GLY A 145 -15.20 -3.10 -31.92
CA GLY A 145 -16.36 -3.21 -32.80
C GLY A 145 -16.69 -1.85 -33.40
N THR A 146 -16.58 -1.74 -34.73
CA THR A 146 -17.08 -0.60 -35.51
C THR A 146 -18.59 -0.56 -35.43
N VAL A 147 -19.13 0.35 -34.61
CA VAL A 147 -20.56 0.69 -34.59
C VAL A 147 -20.67 2.18 -34.93
N PRO A 148 -21.49 2.59 -35.92
CA PRO A 148 -21.57 3.98 -36.35
C PRO A 148 -22.13 4.88 -35.25
N THR A 149 -21.38 5.96 -35.05
CA THR A 149 -21.57 7.07 -34.12
C THR A 149 -22.96 7.70 -34.20
N ARG A 150 -23.66 7.76 -33.07
CA ARG A 150 -24.56 8.89 -32.78
C ARG A 150 -24.00 9.62 -31.57
N ALA A 151 -23.18 10.64 -31.85
CA ALA A 151 -22.55 11.49 -30.85
C ALA A 151 -23.64 12.31 -30.16
N ARG A 152 -23.91 11.99 -28.89
CA ARG A 152 -24.33 13.02 -27.93
C ARG A 152 -23.06 13.46 -27.23
N GLU A 153 -22.66 14.71 -27.47
CA GLU A 153 -21.59 15.37 -26.75
C GLU A 153 -22.03 15.50 -25.29
N PHE A 154 -21.56 14.57 -24.45
CA PHE A 154 -21.44 14.84 -23.04
C PHE A 154 -20.09 15.55 -22.88
N GLU A 155 -20.12 16.86 -22.62
CA GLU A 155 -18.98 17.56 -22.04
C GLU A 155 -18.71 16.97 -20.66
N THR A 156 -17.96 15.87 -20.66
CA THR A 156 -17.26 15.45 -19.46
C THR A 156 -16.24 16.54 -19.17
N SER A 157 -16.54 17.38 -18.18
CA SER A 157 -15.56 18.29 -17.61
C SER A 157 -14.40 17.43 -17.10
N GLN A 158 -13.38 17.28 -17.94
CA GLN A 158 -12.14 16.59 -17.59
C GLN A 158 -11.48 17.43 -16.52
N THR A 159 -11.72 17.06 -15.27
CA THR A 159 -10.93 17.54 -14.16
C THR A 159 -9.46 17.22 -14.46
N ASN A 160 -8.60 18.24 -14.36
CA ASN A 160 -7.19 18.21 -14.79
C ASN A 160 -6.27 17.27 -13.98
N TYR A 161 -6.84 16.35 -13.18
CA TYR A 161 -6.08 15.39 -12.37
C TYR A 161 -5.33 14.32 -13.17
N TRP A 162 -5.47 14.29 -14.51
CA TRP A 162 -4.70 13.41 -15.40
C TRP A 162 -3.60 14.13 -16.21
N ARG A 163 -3.60 15.48 -16.22
CA ARG A 163 -2.62 16.28 -16.97
C ARG A 163 -1.34 16.57 -16.19
N LEU A 164 -1.34 16.31 -14.88
CA LEU A 164 -0.11 16.33 -14.08
C LEU A 164 0.60 14.98 -14.25
N HIS A 165 1.81 15.04 -14.80
CA HIS A 165 2.77 13.94 -14.93
C HIS A 165 2.56 12.84 -13.89
N MET A 166 2.07 11.68 -14.33
CA MET A 166 2.10 10.47 -13.51
C MET A 166 3.56 10.05 -13.32
N ALA A 167 4.12 10.39 -12.17
CA ALA A 167 5.34 9.82 -11.59
C ALA A 167 5.13 8.34 -11.17
N ASN A 168 4.52 7.54 -12.04
CA ASN A 168 4.25 6.12 -11.83
C ASN A 168 4.89 5.30 -12.95
N GLY A 169 6.21 5.45 -13.15
CA GLY A 169 7.11 4.48 -13.82
C GLY A 169 6.77 3.88 -15.19
N TRP A 170 5.63 4.20 -15.80
CA TRP A 170 5.10 3.56 -17.01
C TRP A 170 5.19 4.52 -18.19
N THR A 171 6.43 4.78 -18.63
CA THR A 171 6.67 5.53 -19.86
C THR A 171 6.12 4.78 -21.09
N PRO A 172 5.87 5.48 -22.22
CA PRO A 172 5.49 4.83 -23.47
C PRO A 172 6.48 3.75 -23.91
N GLU A 173 7.79 3.98 -23.79
CA GLU A 173 8.78 2.96 -24.17
C GLU A 173 8.71 1.74 -23.26
N ARG A 174 8.48 1.93 -21.95
CA ARG A 174 8.34 0.82 -21.02
C ARG A 174 7.12 -0.03 -21.32
N ARG A 175 6.00 0.60 -21.71
CA ARG A 175 4.78 -0.10 -22.14
C ARG A 175 5.03 -0.94 -23.40
N ALA A 176 5.76 -0.40 -24.37
CA ALA A 176 6.12 -1.13 -25.59
C ALA A 176 7.00 -2.37 -25.28
N ARG A 177 8.06 -2.20 -24.49
CA ARG A 177 8.92 -3.32 -24.06
C ARG A 177 8.15 -4.39 -23.29
N GLN A 178 7.23 -3.97 -22.42
CA GLN A 178 6.45 -4.92 -21.62
C GLN A 178 5.41 -5.65 -22.49
N ALA A 179 4.86 -5.00 -23.53
CA ALA A 179 4.01 -5.65 -24.52
C ALA A 179 4.79 -6.70 -25.34
N GLU A 180 6.02 -6.41 -25.76
CA GLU A 180 6.90 -7.38 -26.44
C GLU A 180 7.18 -8.61 -25.57
N LEU A 181 7.50 -8.41 -24.28
CA LEU A 181 7.72 -9.50 -23.32
C LEU A 181 6.46 -10.36 -23.12
N ILE A 182 5.29 -9.71 -23.03
CA ILE A 182 4.01 -10.41 -22.91
C ILE A 182 3.71 -11.24 -24.17
N GLN A 183 4.04 -10.73 -25.37
CA GLN A 183 3.91 -11.45 -26.63
C GLN A 183 4.89 -12.63 -26.74
N GLN A 184 6.08 -12.50 -26.15
CA GLN A 184 7.08 -13.57 -26.13
C GLN A 184 6.67 -14.71 -25.19
N TRP A 185 6.17 -14.39 -23.99
CA TRP A 185 5.89 -15.39 -22.95
C TRP A 185 4.45 -15.91 -22.95
N LYS A 186 3.57 -15.30 -23.76
CA LYS A 186 2.17 -15.69 -24.02
C LYS A 186 1.47 -16.33 -22.82
N PRO A 187 1.41 -15.66 -21.66
CA PRO A 187 0.91 -16.27 -20.41
C PRO A 187 -0.54 -16.77 -20.49
N TRP A 188 -1.32 -16.32 -21.48
CA TRP A 188 -2.67 -16.83 -21.77
C TRP A 188 -2.71 -18.27 -22.28
N GLU A 189 -1.62 -18.82 -22.82
CA GLU A 189 -1.54 -20.22 -23.25
C GLU A 189 -1.57 -21.19 -22.06
N GLN A 190 -1.13 -20.73 -20.88
CA GLN A 190 -1.19 -21.47 -19.60
C GLN A 190 -2.44 -21.12 -18.77
N SER A 191 -3.40 -20.41 -19.35
CA SER A 191 -4.61 -20.02 -18.63
C SER A 191 -5.51 -21.24 -18.41
N THR A 192 -5.80 -21.56 -17.15
CA THR A 192 -6.71 -22.65 -16.75
C THR A 192 -8.18 -22.24 -16.85
N GLY A 193 -8.54 -21.47 -17.89
CA GLY A 193 -9.91 -21.12 -18.19
C GLY A 193 -10.67 -22.31 -18.81
N PRO A 194 -12.01 -22.29 -18.82
CA PRO A 194 -12.77 -23.34 -19.49
C PRO A 194 -12.44 -23.39 -20.99
N ALA A 195 -11.88 -24.50 -21.44
CA ALA A 195 -11.51 -24.70 -22.85
C ALA A 195 -12.74 -24.94 -23.76
N SER A 196 -13.81 -25.54 -23.22
CA SER A 196 -15.04 -25.85 -23.97
C SER A 196 -15.91 -24.61 -24.21
N ALA A 197 -16.62 -24.61 -25.34
CA ALA A 197 -17.58 -23.53 -25.67
C ALA A 197 -18.66 -23.38 -24.59
N GLU A 198 -19.15 -24.48 -24.02
CA GLU A 198 -20.11 -24.49 -22.92
C GLU A 198 -19.53 -23.85 -21.64
N GLY A 199 -18.28 -24.15 -21.29
CA GLY A 199 -17.63 -23.59 -20.13
C GLY A 199 -17.35 -22.08 -20.26
N LYS A 200 -17.00 -21.63 -21.47
CA LYS A 200 -16.86 -20.19 -21.78
C LYS A 200 -18.20 -19.45 -21.65
N THR A 201 -19.28 -20.07 -22.13
CA THR A 201 -20.64 -19.50 -22.06
C THR A 201 -21.16 -19.43 -20.62
N ARG A 202 -20.79 -20.40 -19.78
CA ARG A 202 -21.12 -20.39 -18.35
C ARG A 202 -20.34 -19.31 -17.60
N ALA A 203 -19.05 -19.15 -17.90
CA ALA A 203 -18.22 -18.10 -17.30
C ALA A 203 -18.67 -16.68 -17.70
N SER A 204 -19.07 -16.47 -18.96
CA SER A 204 -19.59 -15.17 -19.44
C SER A 204 -20.92 -14.79 -18.80
N ARG A 205 -21.75 -15.78 -18.43
CA ARG A 205 -23.00 -15.58 -17.69
C ARG A 205 -22.80 -15.18 -16.22
N ASN A 206 -21.62 -15.35 -15.62
CA ASN A 206 -21.36 -14.94 -14.23
C ASN A 206 -21.35 -13.40 -14.03
N ALA A 207 -21.20 -12.62 -15.10
CA ALA A 207 -21.34 -11.16 -15.06
C ALA A 207 -22.81 -10.70 -14.97
N TRP A 208 -23.79 -11.58 -15.23
CA TRP A 208 -25.21 -11.25 -15.21
C TRP A 208 -25.79 -11.27 -13.80
N LYS A 209 -25.84 -10.10 -13.15
CA LYS A 209 -26.40 -9.92 -11.80
C LYS A 209 -27.91 -9.58 -11.83
N GLY A 210 -28.74 -10.47 -12.39
CA GLY A 210 -30.20 -10.43 -12.23
C GLY A 210 -30.91 -9.25 -12.91
N GLY A 211 -31.84 -9.56 -13.81
CA GLY A 211 -32.57 -8.65 -14.71
C GLY A 211 -33.55 -7.64 -14.06
N ILE A 212 -33.27 -7.12 -12.86
CA ILE A 212 -34.10 -6.12 -12.17
C ILE A 212 -33.83 -4.70 -12.71
N ARG A 213 -32.61 -4.41 -13.17
CA ARG A 213 -32.24 -3.08 -13.69
C ARG A 213 -33.07 -2.63 -14.91
N PRO A 214 -33.40 -3.49 -15.89
CA PRO A 214 -34.35 -3.15 -16.95
C PRO A 214 -35.75 -2.83 -16.42
N GLN A 215 -36.30 -3.64 -15.52
CA GLN A 215 -37.62 -3.43 -14.92
C GLN A 215 -37.70 -2.11 -14.13
N LEU A 216 -36.64 -1.76 -13.39
CA LEU A 216 -36.54 -0.48 -12.68
C LEU A 216 -36.38 0.74 -13.61
N ARG A 217 -35.88 0.56 -14.84
CA ARG A 217 -35.84 1.64 -15.85
C ARG A 217 -37.24 1.87 -16.42
N GLU A 218 -37.94 0.79 -16.72
CA GLU A 218 -39.30 0.81 -17.25
C GLU A 218 -40.28 1.43 -16.25
N LEU A 219 -40.22 1.02 -14.97
CA LEU A 219 -40.99 1.64 -13.88
C LEU A 219 -40.72 3.14 -13.77
N ARG A 220 -39.45 3.55 -13.91
CA ARG A 220 -39.06 4.96 -13.84
C ARG A 220 -39.61 5.78 -15.01
N GLN A 221 -39.75 5.17 -16.19
CA GLN A 221 -40.37 5.81 -17.35
C GLN A 221 -41.89 5.97 -17.17
N LEU A 222 -42.56 4.94 -16.64
CA LEU A 222 -44.00 5.02 -16.35
C LEU A 222 -44.32 6.11 -15.32
N LEU A 223 -43.54 6.19 -14.24
CA LEU A 223 -43.73 7.23 -13.21
C LEU A 223 -43.49 8.65 -13.76
N ARG A 224 -42.51 8.84 -14.64
CA ARG A 224 -42.27 10.14 -15.30
C ARG A 224 -43.42 10.53 -16.22
N ASN A 225 -43.94 9.59 -16.99
CA ASN A 225 -45.07 9.85 -17.89
C ASN A 225 -46.33 10.22 -17.09
N GLN A 226 -46.56 9.55 -15.95
CA GLN A 226 -47.66 9.89 -15.05
C GLN A 226 -47.50 11.31 -14.47
N GLU A 227 -46.29 11.70 -14.08
CA GLU A 227 -46.01 13.04 -13.57
C GLU A 227 -46.21 14.12 -14.64
N GLN A 228 -45.84 13.83 -15.89
CA GLN A 228 -46.05 14.73 -17.03
C GLN A 228 -47.56 14.94 -17.31
N LEU A 229 -48.34 13.85 -17.33
CA LEU A 229 -49.79 13.90 -17.57
C LEU A 229 -50.54 14.65 -16.46
N LEU A 230 -50.09 14.51 -15.20
CA LEU A 230 -50.68 15.26 -14.09
C LEU A 230 -50.37 16.76 -14.16
N ARG A 231 -49.22 17.15 -14.73
CA ARG A 231 -48.88 18.56 -14.97
C ARG A 231 -49.67 19.16 -16.13
N ASP A 232 -49.98 18.37 -17.16
CA ASP A 232 -50.74 18.83 -18.33
C ASP A 232 -52.25 18.93 -18.05
N LEU A 233 -52.73 18.40 -16.92
CA LEU A 233 -54.12 18.47 -16.45
C LEU A 233 -54.38 19.58 -15.41
N GLN A 234 -53.36 20.37 -15.07
CA GLN A 234 -53.46 21.57 -14.22
C GLN A 234 -53.39 22.84 -15.08
#